data_AF-A0A3N6QA68-F1
#
_entry.id   AF-A0A3N6QA68-F1
#
_cell.length_a   1.000
_cell.length_b   1.000
_cell.length_c   1.000
_cell.angle_alpha   90.00
_cell.angle_beta   90.00
_cell.angle_gamma   90.00
#
_symmetry.space_group_name_H-M   'P 1'
#
loop_
_entity.id
_entity.type
_entity.pdbx_description
1 polymer ?
#
loop_
_entity_poly.entity_id
_entity_poly.type
_entity_poly.pdbx_seq_one_letter_code
_entity_poly.pdbx_strand_id
1 'polypeptide(L)'
;MRSIDDFSDRRLKSWCIHCGGWLSDLHCNRDHAPSKAFLLRPYPANLPVMTVCRRCNSGFSRDEEYMVAILSAALSGTTNPAAQKIPSAGRIFASNSKLRASIERCRMVFSAVGGDQRQIWKPDLERIKRVVLKNARGHAFFEIGEPMT
;
A
#
# COMPACT_ATOMS: atom_id res chain seq x y z
N MET A 1 12.54 -17.42 -16.53
CA MET A 1 13.17 -16.42 -15.64
C MET A 1 13.08 -16.95 -14.22
N ARG A 2 14.21 -17.20 -13.55
CA ARG A 2 14.27 -17.89 -12.24
C ARG A 2 13.69 -16.98 -11.14
N SER A 3 12.98 -17.56 -10.17
CA SER A 3 12.62 -16.88 -8.92
C SER A 3 13.89 -16.38 -8.24
N ILE A 4 13.79 -15.25 -7.54
CA ILE A 4 14.76 -14.97 -6.49
C ILE A 4 14.36 -15.90 -5.36
N ASP A 5 15.18 -16.92 -5.15
CA ASP A 5 14.93 -17.88 -4.10
C ASP A 5 15.19 -17.22 -2.74
N ASP A 6 14.29 -17.45 -1.82
CA ASP A 6 14.40 -16.97 -0.45
C ASP A 6 15.33 -17.91 0.31
N PHE A 7 16.55 -17.44 0.60
CA PHE A 7 17.60 -18.19 1.28
C PHE A 7 17.62 -17.98 2.80
N SER A 8 16.70 -17.19 3.34
CA SER A 8 16.69 -16.90 4.78
C SER A 8 16.19 -18.09 5.61
N ASP A 9 16.72 -18.23 6.82
CA ASP A 9 16.44 -19.37 7.72
C ASP A 9 14.94 -19.47 7.99
N ARG A 10 14.35 -20.62 7.64
CA ARG A 10 12.90 -20.86 7.78
C ARG A 10 12.43 -20.81 9.23
N ARG A 11 13.32 -21.06 10.20
CA ARG A 11 13.03 -20.93 11.64
C ARG A 11 12.71 -19.49 12.03
N LEU A 12 13.22 -18.52 11.27
CA LEU A 12 12.94 -17.09 11.47
C LEU A 12 11.58 -16.67 10.88
N LYS A 13 10.82 -17.61 10.30
CA LYS A 13 9.54 -17.33 9.63
C LYS A 13 8.34 -17.93 10.36
N SER A 14 8.51 -18.26 11.65
CA SER A 14 7.47 -18.86 12.48
C SER A 14 6.51 -17.85 13.12
N TRP A 15 6.71 -16.55 12.91
CA TRP A 15 5.89 -15.46 13.47
C TRP A 15 5.40 -14.49 12.40
N CYS A 16 4.31 -13.80 12.69
CA CYS A 16 3.79 -12.73 11.85
C CYS A 16 4.71 -11.51 11.90
N ILE A 17 5.23 -11.08 10.75
CA ILE A 17 6.14 -9.93 10.62
C ILE A 17 5.54 -8.58 11.08
N HIS A 18 4.23 -8.52 11.27
CA HIS A 18 3.54 -7.28 11.65
C HIS A 18 3.19 -7.21 13.13
N CYS A 19 2.91 -8.34 13.79
CA CYS A 19 2.48 -8.36 15.19
C CYS A 19 3.28 -9.31 16.09
N GLY A 20 4.30 -10.00 15.56
CA GLY A 20 5.15 -10.93 16.31
C GLY A 20 4.46 -12.22 16.79
N GLY A 21 3.18 -12.41 16.48
CA GLY A 21 2.45 -13.59 16.95
C GLY A 21 2.84 -14.86 16.20
N TRP A 22 2.91 -15.99 16.90
CA TRP A 22 3.24 -17.30 16.34
C TRP A 22 2.24 -17.70 15.25
N LEU A 23 2.72 -17.99 14.04
CA LEU A 23 1.86 -18.31 12.91
C LEU A 23 1.14 -19.65 13.10
N SER A 24 1.69 -20.57 13.89
CA SER A 24 1.04 -21.84 14.26
C SER A 24 -0.28 -21.63 15.00
N ASP A 25 -0.38 -20.54 15.77
CA ASP A 25 -1.51 -20.28 16.67
C ASP A 25 -2.51 -19.31 16.04
N LEU A 26 -2.23 -18.84 14.83
CA LEU A 26 -2.98 -17.78 14.16
C LEU A 26 -3.56 -18.26 12.84
N HIS A 27 -4.73 -17.72 12.50
CA HIS A 27 -5.28 -17.87 11.15
C HIS A 27 -4.44 -17.05 10.18
N CYS A 28 -3.80 -17.72 9.22
CA CYS A 28 -2.82 -17.11 8.33
C CYS A 28 -3.29 -17.04 6.87
N ASN A 29 -2.73 -16.08 6.13
CA ASN A 29 -2.87 -16.00 4.68
C ASN A 29 -1.59 -15.44 4.06
N ARG A 30 -1.58 -15.33 2.73
CA ARG A 30 -0.45 -14.80 1.97
C ARG A 30 -0.56 -13.29 1.79
N ASP A 31 0.56 -12.60 2.00
CA ASP A 31 0.74 -11.19 1.66
C ASP A 31 1.89 -11.03 0.65
N HIS A 32 1.97 -9.86 0.02
CA HIS A 32 2.97 -9.56 -1.01
C HIS A 32 3.76 -8.29 -0.65
N ALA A 33 5.06 -8.31 -0.96
CA ALA A 33 5.94 -7.16 -0.82
C ALA A 33 6.70 -6.92 -2.17
N PRO A 34 6.43 -5.83 -2.91
CA PRO A 34 5.47 -4.79 -2.60
C PRO A 34 4.02 -5.28 -2.71
N SER A 35 3.14 -4.54 -2.05
CA SER A 35 1.70 -4.83 -2.04
C SER A 35 1.14 -4.69 -3.45
N LYS A 36 0.32 -5.66 -3.89
CA LYS A 36 -0.25 -5.70 -5.25
C LYS A 36 -1.07 -4.46 -5.61
N ALA A 37 -1.59 -3.73 -4.63
CA ALA A 37 -2.30 -2.48 -4.83
C ALA A 37 -1.45 -1.42 -5.57
N PHE A 38 -0.12 -1.47 -5.43
CA PHE A 38 0.83 -0.56 -6.05
C PHE A 38 1.36 -1.02 -7.41
N LEU A 39 0.92 -2.18 -7.90
CA LEU A 39 1.41 -2.75 -9.15
C LEU A 39 0.36 -2.67 -10.25
N LEU A 40 0.80 -2.31 -11.44
CA LEU A 40 0.02 -2.47 -12.65
C LEU A 40 0.05 -3.94 -13.10
N ARG A 41 -1.00 -4.36 -13.81
CA ARG A 41 -1.05 -5.69 -14.42
C ARG A 41 -0.41 -5.65 -15.82
N PRO A 42 0.19 -6.76 -16.29
CA PRO A 42 0.40 -8.03 -15.57
C PRO A 42 1.40 -7.88 -14.42
N TYR A 43 1.19 -8.63 -13.34
CA TYR A 43 2.10 -8.57 -12.19
C TYR A 43 3.45 -9.24 -12.53
N PRO A 44 4.55 -8.82 -11.89
CA PRO A 44 5.82 -9.54 -11.96
C PRO A 44 5.62 -11.01 -11.56
N ALA A 45 6.24 -11.93 -12.30
CA ALA A 45 6.11 -13.37 -12.07
C ALA A 45 6.67 -13.81 -10.71
N ASN A 46 7.66 -13.09 -10.20
CA ASN A 46 8.44 -13.39 -8.99
C ASN A 46 8.15 -12.41 -7.84
N LEU A 47 6.90 -11.96 -7.71
CA LEU A 47 6.54 -11.06 -6.61
C LEU A 47 6.74 -11.77 -5.25
N PRO A 48 7.55 -11.22 -4.33
CA PRO A 48 7.75 -11.80 -3.00
C PRO A 48 6.43 -12.06 -2.28
N VAL A 49 6.36 -13.22 -1.62
CA VAL A 49 5.19 -13.68 -0.87
C VAL A 49 5.63 -14.12 0.51
N MET A 50 4.93 -13.66 1.54
CA MET A 50 5.10 -14.18 2.90
C MET A 50 3.78 -14.64 3.51
N THR A 51 3.90 -15.52 4.50
CA THR A 51 2.79 -15.91 5.38
C THR A 51 2.68 -14.93 6.52
N VAL A 52 1.49 -14.35 6.70
CA VAL A 52 1.19 -13.41 7.78
C VAL A 52 -0.15 -13.76 8.41
N CYS A 53 -0.41 -13.28 9.63
CA CYS A 53 -1.73 -13.48 10.23
C CYS A 53 -2.78 -12.65 9.48
N ARG A 54 -3.97 -13.24 9.29
CA ARG A 54 -5.07 -12.64 8.52
C ARG A 54 -5.52 -11.31 9.12
N ARG A 55 -5.51 -11.19 10.45
CA ARG A 55 -5.84 -9.94 11.16
C ARG A 55 -4.95 -8.78 10.72
N CYS A 56 -3.64 -9.00 10.65
CA CYS A 56 -2.70 -7.97 10.21
C CYS A 56 -2.89 -7.65 8.73
N ASN A 57 -2.92 -8.67 7.87
CA ASN A 57 -3.06 -8.47 6.42
C ASN A 57 -4.32 -7.68 6.06
N SER A 58 -5.49 -8.10 6.56
CA SER A 58 -6.75 -7.38 6.34
C SER A 58 -6.77 -5.99 6.98
N GLY A 59 -5.96 -5.75 8.01
CA GLY A 59 -5.83 -4.46 8.68
C GLY A 59 -5.15 -3.37 7.84
N PHE A 60 -4.49 -3.73 6.72
CA PHE A 60 -3.84 -2.76 5.83
C PHE A 60 -4.69 -2.38 4.61
N SER A 61 -5.66 -3.20 4.21
CA SER A 61 -6.33 -3.07 2.90
C SER A 61 -6.98 -1.70 2.66
N ARG A 62 -7.61 -1.12 3.69
CA ARG A 62 -8.21 0.22 3.58
C ARG A 62 -7.18 1.32 3.40
N ASP A 63 -6.01 1.18 4.02
CA ASP A 63 -4.94 2.18 3.96
C ASP A 63 -4.16 2.06 2.66
N GLU A 64 -3.99 0.86 2.13
CA GLU A 64 -3.46 0.64 0.78
C GLU A 64 -4.37 1.26 -0.28
N GLU A 65 -5.69 1.04 -0.18
CA GLU A 65 -6.68 1.67 -1.07
C GLU A 65 -6.59 3.20 -0.99
N TYR A 66 -6.51 3.75 0.23
CA TYR A 66 -6.33 5.18 0.44
C TYR A 66 -5.04 5.70 -0.20
N MET A 67 -3.91 5.01 0.02
CA MET A 67 -2.60 5.41 -0.48
C MET A 67 -2.57 5.41 -2.02
N VAL A 68 -3.13 4.39 -2.67
CA VAL A 68 -3.25 4.35 -4.14
C VAL A 68 -4.09 5.53 -4.65
N ALA A 69 -5.24 5.78 -4.01
CA ALA A 69 -6.14 6.82 -4.42
C ALA A 69 -5.55 8.23 -4.26
N ILE A 70 -4.93 8.53 -3.12
CA ILE A 70 -4.34 9.86 -2.84
C ILE A 70 -3.11 10.15 -3.69
N LEU A 71 -2.26 9.15 -3.95
CA LEU A 71 -1.13 9.28 -4.87
C LEU A 71 -1.62 9.53 -6.30
N SER A 72 -2.65 8.81 -6.75
CA SER A 72 -3.23 9.04 -8.07
C SER A 72 -3.88 10.42 -8.19
N ALA A 73 -4.56 10.89 -7.15
CA ALA A 73 -5.14 12.24 -7.11
C ALA A 73 -4.05 13.33 -7.16
N ALA A 74 -2.93 13.13 -6.46
CA ALA A 74 -1.78 14.03 -6.54
C ALA A 74 -1.17 14.06 -7.95
N LEU A 75 -0.98 12.89 -8.57
CA LEU A 75 -0.42 12.77 -9.93
C LEU A 75 -1.35 13.29 -11.03
N SER A 76 -2.66 13.11 -10.87
CA SER A 76 -3.69 13.49 -11.85
C SER A 76 -4.24 14.89 -11.60
N GLY A 77 -4.03 15.43 -10.39
CA GLY A 77 -4.54 16.73 -9.97
C GLY A 77 -6.05 16.79 -9.70
N THR A 78 -6.72 15.64 -9.59
CA THR A 78 -8.18 15.53 -9.45
C THR A 78 -8.59 14.18 -8.86
N THR A 79 -9.76 14.09 -8.24
CA THR A 79 -10.40 12.82 -7.84
C THR A 79 -11.41 12.29 -8.87
N ASN A 80 -11.53 12.92 -10.04
CA ASN A 80 -12.41 12.43 -11.10
C ASN A 80 -11.97 11.03 -11.56
N PRO A 81 -12.83 9.98 -11.45
CA PRO A 81 -12.50 8.60 -11.84
C PRO A 81 -11.97 8.47 -13.27
N ALA A 82 -12.57 9.19 -14.23
CA ALA A 82 -12.23 9.10 -15.64
C ALA A 82 -10.91 9.80 -16.00
N ALA A 83 -10.43 10.70 -15.14
CA ALA A 83 -9.21 11.48 -15.37
C ALA A 83 -7.98 10.90 -14.64
N GLN A 84 -8.09 9.72 -14.04
CA GLN A 84 -6.99 9.13 -13.28
C GLN A 84 -5.93 8.54 -14.21
N LYS A 85 -4.66 8.90 -13.94
CA LYS A 85 -3.50 8.28 -14.62
C LYS A 85 -3.30 6.82 -14.22
N ILE A 86 -3.75 6.42 -13.04
CA ILE A 86 -3.66 5.04 -12.52
C ILE A 86 -5.03 4.36 -12.66
N PRO A 87 -5.18 3.31 -13.50
CA PRO A 87 -6.48 2.69 -13.75
C PRO A 87 -7.16 2.06 -12.54
N SER A 88 -6.39 1.51 -11.58
CA SER A 88 -6.94 1.00 -10.32
C SER A 88 -7.53 2.11 -9.46
N ALA A 89 -6.89 3.29 -9.40
CA ALA A 89 -7.42 4.45 -8.70
C ALA A 89 -8.71 4.98 -9.33
N GLY A 90 -8.81 4.98 -10.66
CA GLY A 90 -10.06 5.29 -11.37
C GLY A 90 -11.22 4.41 -10.88
N ARG A 91 -11.00 3.09 -10.80
CA ARG A 91 -11.98 2.15 -10.26
C ARG A 91 -12.31 2.41 -8.79
N ILE A 92 -11.31 2.67 -7.95
CA ILE A 92 -11.50 3.00 -6.51
C ILE A 92 -12.38 4.25 -6.36
N PHE A 93 -12.08 5.33 -7.09
CA PHE A 93 -12.88 6.55 -7.00
C PHE A 93 -14.29 6.40 -7.56
N ALA A 94 -14.50 5.51 -8.53
CA ALA A 94 -15.83 5.18 -9.07
C ALA A 94 -16.67 4.37 -8.07
N SER A 95 -16.06 3.39 -7.39
CA SER A 95 -16.78 2.48 -6.48
C SER A 95 -16.91 2.99 -5.04
N ASN A 96 -16.07 3.93 -4.61
CA ASN A 96 -16.01 4.39 -3.22
C ASN A 96 -16.14 5.92 -3.13
N SER A 97 -17.38 6.41 -3.26
CA SER A 97 -17.70 7.85 -3.21
C SER A 97 -17.32 8.51 -1.87
N LYS A 98 -17.42 7.78 -0.75
CA LYS A 98 -17.02 8.27 0.58
C LYS A 98 -15.52 8.52 0.66
N LEU A 99 -14.71 7.57 0.18
CA LEU A 99 -13.25 7.74 0.10
C LEU A 99 -12.88 8.88 -0.85
N ARG A 100 -13.53 8.96 -2.02
CA ARG A 100 -13.34 10.05 -2.98
C ARG A 100 -13.56 11.42 -2.34
N ALA A 101 -14.70 11.60 -1.66
CA ALA A 101 -15.01 12.84 -0.96
C ALA A 101 -14.00 13.14 0.17
N SER A 102 -13.52 12.11 0.87
CA SER A 102 -12.48 12.27 1.89
C SER A 102 -11.15 12.73 1.31
N ILE A 103 -10.76 12.23 0.14
CA ILE A 103 -9.54 12.64 -0.53
C ILE A 103 -9.69 14.05 -1.11
N GLU A 104 -10.83 14.41 -1.71
CA GLU A 104 -11.03 15.77 -2.24
C GLU A 104 -10.92 16.82 -1.13
N ARG A 105 -11.34 16.51 0.11
CA ARG A 105 -11.13 17.40 1.27
C ARG A 105 -9.65 17.61 1.65
N CYS A 106 -8.75 16.74 1.20
CA CYS A 106 -7.30 16.94 1.37
C CYS A 106 -6.73 17.97 0.38
N ARG A 107 -7.49 18.39 -0.64
CA ARG A 107 -7.04 19.33 -1.67
C ARG A 107 -7.06 20.76 -1.14
N MET A 108 -5.94 21.46 -1.29
CA MET A 108 -5.85 22.89 -1.05
C MET A 108 -5.43 23.58 -2.34
N VAL A 109 -6.09 24.69 -2.66
CA VAL A 109 -5.80 25.52 -3.83
C VAL A 109 -5.41 26.91 -3.33
N PHE A 110 -4.34 27.47 -3.89
CA PHE A 110 -3.86 28.81 -3.54
C PHE A 110 -3.31 29.53 -4.76
N SER A 111 -3.42 30.86 -4.75
CA SER A 111 -2.79 31.73 -5.73
C SER A 111 -1.32 31.92 -5.37
N ALA A 112 -0.41 31.59 -6.28
CA ALA A 112 0.99 31.93 -6.14
C ALA A 112 1.20 33.44 -6.31
N VAL A 113 2.38 33.93 -5.91
CA VAL A 113 2.78 35.36 -6.00
C VAL A 113 2.71 35.91 -7.44
N GLY A 114 2.64 35.04 -8.46
CA GLY A 114 2.44 35.40 -9.87
C GLY A 114 1.03 35.19 -10.44
N GLY A 115 0.01 34.92 -9.62
CA GLY A 115 -1.37 34.70 -10.06
C GLY A 115 -1.72 33.27 -10.48
N ASP A 116 -0.72 32.41 -10.69
CA ASP A 116 -0.93 30.98 -10.95
C ASP A 116 -1.72 30.30 -9.83
N GLN A 117 -2.72 29.52 -10.17
CA GLN A 117 -3.35 28.59 -9.24
C GLN A 117 -2.45 27.38 -9.03
N ARG A 118 -2.04 27.16 -7.78
CA ARG A 118 -1.31 25.98 -7.35
C ARG A 118 -2.21 25.14 -6.46
N GLN A 119 -1.99 23.83 -6.49
CA GLN A 119 -2.69 22.92 -5.60
C GLN A 119 -1.71 22.00 -4.88
N ILE A 120 -2.04 21.69 -3.64
CA ILE A 120 -1.35 20.68 -2.83
C ILE A 120 -2.39 19.73 -2.25
N TRP A 121 -1.96 18.52 -1.91
CA TRP A 121 -2.75 17.55 -1.19
C TRP A 121 -2.15 17.37 0.20
N LYS A 122 -2.96 17.51 1.25
CA LYS A 122 -2.59 17.23 2.64
C LYS A 122 -3.24 15.92 3.08
N PRO A 123 -2.58 14.78 2.84
CA PRO A 123 -3.14 13.47 3.13
C PRO A 123 -3.08 13.15 4.62
N ASP A 124 -3.78 12.10 5.01
CA ASP A 124 -3.57 11.41 6.29
C ASP A 124 -2.23 10.66 6.25
N LEU A 125 -1.21 11.28 6.85
CA LEU A 125 0.15 10.76 6.87
C LEU A 125 0.29 9.48 7.71
N GLU A 126 -0.57 9.25 8.70
CA GLU A 126 -0.49 8.02 9.51
C GLU A 126 -0.91 6.81 8.69
N ARG A 127 -1.96 6.95 7.87
CA ARG A 127 -2.38 5.89 6.93
C ARG A 127 -1.29 5.57 5.91
N ILE A 128 -0.63 6.60 5.38
CA ILE A 128 0.52 6.41 4.46
C ILE A 128 1.67 5.69 5.18
N LYS A 129 2.04 6.15 6.38
CA LYS A 129 3.12 5.57 7.19
C LYS A 129 2.88 4.10 7.49
N ARG A 130 1.65 3.71 7.84
CA ARG A 130 1.27 2.30 8.08
C ARG A 130 1.58 1.41 6.87
N VAL A 131 1.27 1.88 5.66
CA VAL A 131 1.50 1.11 4.43
C VAL A 131 2.98 1.10 4.02
N VAL A 132 3.68 2.21 4.20
CA VAL A 132 5.14 2.27 3.98
C VAL A 132 5.84 1.27 4.90
N LEU A 133 5.52 1.29 6.20
CA LEU A 133 6.11 0.37 7.18
C LEU A 133 5.76 -1.10 6.87
N LYS A 134 4.52 -1.38 6.44
CA LYS A 134 4.11 -2.71 5.99
C LYS A 134 5.04 -3.23 4.88
N ASN A 135 5.24 -2.44 3.83
CA ASN A 135 6.07 -2.84 2.69
C ASN A 135 7.55 -2.91 3.08
N ALA A 136 8.06 -1.96 3.88
CA ALA A 136 9.44 -1.98 4.36
C ALA A 136 9.75 -3.25 5.17
N ARG A 137 8.87 -3.64 6.10
CA ARG A 137 8.98 -4.90 6.85
C ARG A 137 8.96 -6.11 5.93
N GLY A 138 8.08 -6.11 4.93
CA GLY A 138 8.02 -7.19 3.95
C GLY A 138 9.31 -7.33 3.13
N HIS A 139 9.84 -6.22 2.63
CA HIS A 139 11.11 -6.20 1.90
C HIS A 139 12.28 -6.68 2.77
N ALA A 140 12.41 -6.16 3.98
CA ALA A 140 13.46 -6.59 4.91
C ALA A 140 13.34 -8.08 5.22
N PHE A 141 12.13 -8.54 5.57
CA PHE A 141 11.88 -9.95 5.92
C PHE A 141 12.19 -10.92 4.77
N PHE A 142 11.93 -10.54 3.53
CA PHE A 142 12.26 -11.37 2.37
C PHE A 142 13.77 -11.59 2.22
N GLU A 143 14.58 -10.58 2.53
CA GLU A 143 16.04 -10.64 2.39
C GLU A 143 16.72 -11.29 3.61
N ILE A 144 16.30 -10.93 4.83
CA ILE A 144 17.04 -11.29 6.06
C ILE A 144 16.34 -12.35 6.91
N GLY A 145 15.04 -12.60 6.69
CA GLY A 145 14.24 -13.52 7.51
C GLY A 145 13.91 -13.03 8.92
N GLU A 146 14.48 -11.93 9.40
CA GLU A 146 14.26 -11.42 10.76
C GLU A 146 13.01 -10.54 10.88
N PRO A 147 12.23 -10.68 11.97
CA PRO A 147 11.16 -9.76 12.29
C PRO A 147 11.76 -8.45 12.78
N MET A 148 11.45 -7.37 12.08
CA MET A 148 11.64 -6.04 12.63
C MET A 148 10.52 -5.77 13.64
N THR A 149 10.80 -6.05 14.92
CA THR A 149 9.98 -5.60 16.05
C THR A 149 10.09 -4.09 16.21
#